data_AF-A0A017T4C5-F1
#
_entry.id   AF-A0A017T4C5-F1
#
_cell.length_a   1.000
_cell.length_b   1.000
_cell.length_c   1.000
_cell.angle_alpha   90.00
_cell.angle_beta   90.00
_cell.angle_gamma   90.00
#
_symmetry.space_group_name_H-M   'P 1'
#
loop_
_entity.id
_entity.type
_entity.pdbx_description
1 polymer ?
#
loop_
_entity_poly.entity_id
_entity_poly.type
_entity_poly.pdbx_seq_one_letter_code
_entity_poly.pdbx_strand_id
1 'polypeptide(L)'
;MPTLNSPQPVLLGRPLTLTDIEDVARRRRPVAVCDEARTRTAASRQAIDDILADGDDAPAVYGVNTGFGALAEKRIALHDIATLQRNLVRSHACGVGPDLGDAEVRAMILLRAQVIALGYSGVRPLVLDALVGLLESNVCPRIPAQGSVGASGDLAPLAHLALALIGEGEARHGGTLLPAAEALARAGLAPVDLVAKEGLALINGTQYMTAIGALALRDAAALCALADVAGAMSLEALMGSRRPFDDRLMQVRPHPGQISVARNLRVLLAESEIMAAHADCSRVQDAYSLRCMPQVHGASRDALGWATEVLHREANSVTDNPTVFLREGAADLLSGGNFHGQPVALALDLAAIAAAELANISERRVEQLVNPSLSCGLPSFLAPQSGLNSGFMIAQVASAALVSENKVLCHPASVDSIPTSANREDHVSMGSISARKLSQVIDNVRSSIAIELLCAAQGLDLRRPLRPTAGVAAAHAAIRKVVPELTTDRPLYKDIALVSDLIRGGELLQAVEAVTGSLQ
;
A
#
# COMPACT_ATOMS: atom_id res chain seq x y z
N MET A 1 17.95 33.69 6.81
CA MET A 1 18.50 32.71 5.86
C MET A 1 17.35 31.84 5.39
N PRO A 2 16.95 31.87 4.11
CA PRO A 2 15.87 31.02 3.64
C PRO A 2 16.37 29.57 3.63
N THR A 3 15.62 28.69 4.27
CA THR A 3 15.88 27.26 4.38
C THR A 3 15.97 26.63 2.99
N LEU A 4 17.15 26.10 2.68
CA LEU A 4 17.40 25.28 1.49
C LEU A 4 16.48 24.03 1.52
N ASN A 5 15.73 23.85 0.43
CA ASN A 5 14.98 22.66 0.02
C ASN A 5 13.78 22.22 0.88
N SER A 6 12.71 23.03 0.93
CA SER A 6 11.38 22.42 1.04
C SER A 6 11.12 21.60 -0.23
N PRO A 7 10.69 20.32 -0.15
CA PRO A 7 10.41 19.51 -1.33
C PRO A 7 9.34 20.19 -2.18
N GLN A 8 9.52 20.16 -3.51
CA GLN A 8 8.51 20.72 -4.42
C GLN A 8 7.15 20.05 -4.20
N PRO A 9 6.05 20.82 -4.18
CA PRO A 9 4.74 20.26 -3.94
C PRO A 9 4.34 19.26 -5.02
N VAL A 10 3.57 18.25 -4.63
CA VAL A 10 2.84 17.41 -5.60
C VAL A 10 1.73 18.26 -6.22
N LEU A 11 1.69 18.32 -7.56
CA LEU A 11 0.74 19.14 -8.29
C LEU A 11 -0.48 18.33 -8.74
N LEU A 12 -1.62 18.57 -8.11
CA LEU A 12 -2.90 17.97 -8.48
C LEU A 12 -3.36 18.43 -9.86
N GLY A 13 -4.00 17.51 -10.59
CA GLY A 13 -4.42 17.66 -11.98
C GLY A 13 -3.30 17.41 -13.00
N ARG A 14 -2.14 16.96 -12.53
CA ARG A 14 -1.10 16.28 -13.32
C ARG A 14 -1.00 14.81 -12.89
N PRO A 15 -0.41 13.92 -13.71
CA PRO A 15 -0.27 12.52 -13.32
C PRO A 15 0.50 12.35 -12.01
N LEU A 16 -0.08 11.58 -11.08
CA LEU A 16 0.53 11.16 -9.82
C LEU A 16 1.23 9.82 -9.98
N THR A 17 2.39 9.67 -9.34
CA THR A 17 3.02 8.37 -9.14
C THR A 17 2.63 7.77 -7.78
N LEU A 18 2.81 6.45 -7.61
CA LEU A 18 2.62 5.83 -6.28
C LEU A 18 3.63 6.36 -5.25
N THR A 19 4.80 6.83 -5.68
CA THR A 19 5.76 7.52 -4.81
C THR A 19 5.22 8.86 -4.33
N ASP A 20 4.55 9.65 -5.19
CA ASP A 20 3.90 10.89 -4.76
C ASP A 20 2.82 10.62 -3.70
N ILE A 21 2.04 9.55 -3.87
CA ILE A 21 1.03 9.11 -2.89
C ILE A 21 1.70 8.79 -1.54
N GLU A 22 2.77 7.99 -1.55
CA GLU A 22 3.53 7.63 -0.36
C GLU A 22 4.13 8.87 0.34
N ASP A 23 4.73 9.77 -0.43
CA ASP A 23 5.38 10.99 0.06
C ASP A 23 4.38 11.93 0.74
N VAL A 24 3.19 12.12 0.14
CA VAL A 24 2.14 12.93 0.76
C VAL A 24 1.59 12.22 1.99
N ALA A 25 1.31 10.92 1.90
CA ALA A 25 0.70 10.15 2.97
C ALA A 25 1.58 10.03 4.22
N ARG A 26 2.85 9.66 4.04
CA ARG A 26 3.77 9.30 5.13
C ARG A 26 4.78 10.40 5.45
N ARG A 27 5.26 11.12 4.43
CA ARG A 27 6.32 12.15 4.57
C ARG A 27 5.76 13.57 4.58
N ARG A 28 4.44 13.72 4.45
CA ARG A 28 3.74 15.02 4.46
C ARG A 28 4.30 15.99 3.41
N ARG A 29 4.67 15.47 2.24
CA ARG A 29 5.06 16.31 1.11
C ARG A 29 3.91 17.27 0.78
N PRO A 30 4.19 18.58 0.61
CA PRO A 30 3.14 19.57 0.34
C PRO A 30 2.38 19.26 -0.95
N VAL A 31 1.13 19.72 -1.03
CA VAL A 31 0.25 19.53 -2.18
C VAL A 31 -0.25 20.89 -2.68
N ALA A 32 -0.24 21.08 -4.00
CA ALA A 32 -0.82 22.25 -4.64
C ALA A 32 -1.66 21.85 -5.85
N VAL A 33 -2.56 22.73 -6.27
CA VAL A 33 -3.41 22.52 -7.46
C VAL A 33 -2.80 23.33 -8.60
N CYS A 34 -2.60 22.73 -9.79
CA CYS A 34 -2.12 23.51 -10.93
C CYS A 34 -3.22 24.42 -11.51
N ASP A 35 -2.83 25.51 -12.16
CA ASP A 35 -3.76 26.51 -12.69
C ASP A 35 -4.71 25.92 -13.75
N GLU A 36 -4.23 24.98 -14.56
CA GLU A 36 -5.06 24.29 -15.54
C GLU A 36 -6.13 23.43 -14.86
N ALA A 37 -5.80 22.79 -13.73
CA ALA A 37 -6.76 22.01 -12.96
C ALA A 37 -7.86 22.90 -12.38
N ARG A 38 -7.50 24.07 -11.81
CA ARG A 38 -8.47 25.05 -11.32
C ARG A 38 -9.43 25.49 -12.44
N THR A 39 -8.88 25.75 -13.62
CA THR A 39 -9.66 26.14 -14.80
C THR A 39 -10.64 25.04 -15.22
N ARG A 40 -10.18 23.79 -15.32
CA ARG A 40 -11.07 22.65 -15.67
C ARG A 40 -12.14 22.41 -14.61
N THR A 41 -11.79 22.42 -13.33
CA THR A 41 -12.74 22.24 -12.22
C THR A 41 -13.80 23.35 -12.23
N ALA A 42 -13.41 24.62 -12.41
CA ALA A 42 -14.35 25.73 -12.50
C ALA A 42 -15.28 25.61 -13.71
N ALA A 43 -14.77 25.24 -14.89
CA ALA A 43 -15.59 25.06 -16.08
C ALA A 43 -16.58 23.89 -15.93
N SER A 44 -16.15 22.77 -15.36
CA SER A 44 -17.01 21.63 -15.04
C SER A 44 -18.09 21.99 -14.03
N ARG A 45 -17.77 22.86 -13.05
CA ARG A 45 -18.76 23.36 -12.10
C ARG A 45 -19.78 24.26 -12.77
N GLN A 46 -19.33 25.21 -13.59
CA GLN A 46 -20.22 26.13 -14.30
C GLN A 46 -21.27 25.37 -15.12
N ALA A 47 -20.87 24.26 -15.76
CA ALA A 47 -21.80 23.38 -16.47
C ALA A 47 -22.94 22.83 -15.59
N ILE A 48 -22.68 22.49 -14.32
CA ILE A 48 -23.73 22.06 -13.38
C ILE A 48 -24.63 23.22 -13.01
N ASP A 49 -24.05 24.41 -12.80
CA ASP A 49 -24.81 25.62 -12.48
C ASP A 49 -25.71 26.05 -13.64
N ASP A 50 -25.23 25.96 -14.88
CA ASP A 50 -25.99 26.28 -16.10
C ASP A 50 -27.17 25.32 -16.29
N ILE A 51 -27.00 24.02 -16.01
CA ILE A 51 -28.10 23.04 -16.03
C ILE A 51 -29.19 23.41 -15.03
N LEU A 52 -28.81 23.91 -13.85
CA LEU A 52 -29.72 24.26 -12.78
C LEU A 52 -30.32 25.68 -12.92
N ALA A 53 -29.91 26.45 -13.94
CA ALA A 53 -30.37 27.82 -14.13
C ALA A 53 -31.88 27.91 -14.36
N ASP A 54 -32.49 26.87 -14.96
CA ASP A 54 -33.93 26.76 -15.18
C ASP A 54 -34.71 26.31 -13.92
N GLY A 55 -34.05 26.17 -12.78
CA GLY A 55 -34.67 25.83 -11.49
C GLY A 55 -35.40 24.49 -11.51
N ASP A 56 -36.64 24.44 -11.04
CA ASP A 56 -37.43 23.20 -10.99
C ASP A 56 -37.84 22.67 -12.38
N ASP A 57 -37.65 23.47 -13.44
CA ASP A 57 -37.87 23.06 -14.83
C ASP A 57 -36.62 22.43 -15.48
N ALA A 58 -35.44 22.55 -14.85
CA ALA A 58 -34.17 22.00 -15.32
C ALA A 58 -34.22 20.48 -15.59
N PRO A 59 -33.62 19.96 -16.67
CA PRO A 59 -33.70 18.54 -17.01
C PRO A 59 -33.30 17.62 -15.83
N ALA A 60 -33.94 16.45 -15.72
CA ALA A 60 -33.62 15.49 -14.66
C ALA A 60 -32.23 14.89 -14.91
N VAL A 61 -31.32 15.08 -13.95
CA VAL A 61 -29.92 14.67 -14.02
C VAL A 61 -29.53 13.93 -12.75
N TYR A 62 -29.04 12.69 -12.94
CA TYR A 62 -28.65 11.79 -11.86
C TYR A 62 -27.65 12.44 -10.89
N GLY A 63 -27.98 12.44 -9.60
CA GLY A 63 -27.11 12.94 -8.54
C GLY A 63 -26.96 14.47 -8.49
N VAL A 64 -27.64 15.19 -9.38
CA VAL A 64 -27.70 16.67 -9.40
C VAL A 64 -29.04 17.14 -8.83
N ASN A 65 -30.17 16.78 -9.47
CA ASN A 65 -31.53 17.14 -9.06
C ASN A 65 -32.49 15.93 -8.99
N THR A 66 -31.93 14.72 -8.83
CA THR A 66 -32.68 13.48 -8.59
C THR A 66 -32.15 12.75 -7.35
N GLY A 67 -32.89 11.74 -6.87
CA GLY A 67 -32.40 10.80 -5.87
C GLY A 67 -31.23 9.93 -6.34
N PHE A 68 -30.75 9.04 -5.47
CA PHE A 68 -29.58 8.18 -5.71
C PHE A 68 -29.95 6.69 -5.79
N GLY A 69 -29.17 5.89 -6.52
CA GLY A 69 -29.36 4.44 -6.64
C GLY A 69 -30.78 4.07 -7.07
N ALA A 70 -31.49 3.27 -6.27
CA ALA A 70 -32.86 2.86 -6.55
C ALA A 70 -33.88 4.02 -6.60
N LEU A 71 -33.50 5.21 -6.13
CA LEU A 71 -34.34 6.41 -6.11
C LEU A 71 -33.98 7.41 -7.22
N ALA A 72 -33.17 7.01 -8.20
CA ALA A 72 -32.71 7.87 -9.30
C ALA A 72 -33.84 8.51 -10.13
N GLU A 73 -35.03 7.90 -10.15
CA GLU A 73 -36.20 8.38 -10.90
C GLU A 73 -37.00 9.46 -10.14
N LYS A 74 -36.68 9.74 -8.88
CA LYS A 74 -37.35 10.78 -8.09
C LYS A 74 -36.67 12.13 -8.27
N ARG A 75 -37.39 13.09 -8.86
CA ARG A 75 -36.94 14.49 -8.96
C ARG A 75 -36.96 15.17 -7.60
N ILE A 76 -35.99 16.06 -7.38
CA ILE A 76 -35.80 16.83 -6.15
C ILE A 76 -35.92 18.31 -6.51
N ALA A 77 -36.71 19.05 -5.73
CA ALA A 77 -36.87 20.49 -5.92
C ALA A 77 -35.56 21.23 -5.62
N LEU A 78 -35.32 22.35 -6.31
CA LEU A 78 -34.08 23.13 -6.22
C LEU A 78 -33.70 23.47 -4.77
N HIS A 79 -34.69 23.87 -3.96
CA HIS A 79 -34.49 24.24 -2.56
C HIS A 79 -34.07 23.07 -1.64
N ASP A 80 -34.33 21.83 -2.05
CA ASP A 80 -33.98 20.63 -1.30
C ASP A 80 -32.62 20.05 -1.69
N ILE A 81 -31.99 20.50 -2.79
CA ILE A 81 -30.76 19.89 -3.31
C ILE A 81 -29.61 19.94 -2.30
N ALA A 82 -29.38 21.05 -1.59
CA ALA A 82 -28.32 21.13 -0.58
C ALA A 82 -28.56 20.15 0.58
N THR A 83 -29.83 19.99 0.98
CA THR A 83 -30.23 19.01 2.01
C THR A 83 -30.04 17.58 1.52
N LEU A 84 -30.36 17.29 0.26
CA LEU A 84 -30.13 16.00 -0.38
C LEU A 84 -28.65 15.58 -0.29
N GLN A 85 -27.72 16.48 -0.62
CA GLN A 85 -26.29 16.17 -0.63
C GLN A 85 -25.74 15.91 0.79
N ARG A 86 -26.20 16.69 1.79
CA ARG A 86 -25.85 16.44 3.21
C ARG A 86 -26.42 15.13 3.72
N ASN A 87 -27.68 14.84 3.40
CA ASN A 87 -28.33 13.59 3.81
C ASN A 87 -27.67 12.37 3.17
N LEU A 88 -27.20 12.48 1.92
CA LEU A 88 -26.42 11.42 1.27
C LEU A 88 -25.17 11.10 2.11
N VAL A 89 -24.33 12.10 2.40
CA VAL A 89 -23.12 11.91 3.19
C VAL A 89 -23.42 11.27 4.55
N ARG A 90 -24.40 11.81 5.30
CA ARG A 90 -24.79 11.29 6.62
C ARG A 90 -25.25 9.83 6.59
N SER A 91 -26.14 9.50 5.66
CA SER A 91 -26.73 8.16 5.55
C SER A 91 -25.72 7.10 5.08
N HIS A 92 -24.71 7.52 4.31
CA HIS A 92 -23.70 6.62 3.76
C HIS A 92 -22.49 6.46 4.69
N ALA A 93 -22.31 7.32 5.71
CA ALA A 93 -21.25 7.21 6.71
C ALA A 93 -21.51 6.07 7.72
N CYS A 94 -21.70 4.85 7.21
CA CYS A 94 -22.05 3.64 7.97
C CYS A 94 -20.87 2.67 8.15
N GLY A 95 -19.64 3.12 7.88
CA GLY A 95 -18.44 2.31 8.07
C GLY A 95 -18.24 1.83 9.51
N VAL A 96 -17.66 0.64 9.68
CA VAL A 96 -17.40 -0.02 10.97
C VAL A 96 -15.99 -0.62 11.05
N GLY A 97 -15.64 -1.22 12.18
CA GLY A 97 -14.35 -1.87 12.40
C GLY A 97 -13.27 -0.89 12.91
N PRO A 98 -12.00 -1.32 12.93
CA PRO A 98 -10.89 -0.47 13.36
C PRO A 98 -10.74 0.73 12.43
N ASP A 99 -10.26 1.84 12.98
CA ASP A 99 -10.00 3.05 12.20
C ASP A 99 -8.77 2.86 11.29
N LEU A 100 -8.80 3.48 10.13
CA LEU A 100 -7.61 3.66 9.30
C LEU A 100 -6.55 4.51 10.00
N GLY A 101 -5.29 4.24 9.65
CA GLY A 101 -4.18 5.10 10.04
C GLY A 101 -4.16 6.40 9.26
N ASP A 102 -3.40 7.38 9.78
CA ASP A 102 -3.32 8.71 9.18
C ASP A 102 -2.73 8.67 7.76
N ALA A 103 -1.83 7.72 7.46
CA ALA A 103 -1.24 7.60 6.12
C ALA A 103 -2.29 7.18 5.08
N GLU A 104 -3.12 6.17 5.38
CA GLU A 104 -4.19 5.73 4.49
C GLU A 104 -5.21 6.85 4.27
N VAL A 105 -5.61 7.54 5.35
CA VAL A 105 -6.55 8.67 5.27
C VAL A 105 -5.98 9.81 4.39
N ARG A 106 -4.71 10.16 4.56
CA ARG A 106 -4.06 11.19 3.73
C ARG A 106 -3.96 10.78 2.26
N ALA A 107 -3.63 9.52 1.97
CA ALA A 107 -3.65 9.00 0.60
C ALA A 107 -5.06 9.07 -0.01
N MET A 108 -6.11 8.75 0.76
CA MET A 108 -7.50 8.88 0.32
C MET A 108 -7.87 10.33 0.00
N ILE A 109 -7.48 11.29 0.84
CA ILE A 109 -7.74 12.72 0.61
C ILE A 109 -7.02 13.19 -0.68
N LEU A 110 -5.74 12.82 -0.85
CA LEU A 110 -4.97 13.17 -2.04
C LEU A 110 -5.65 12.65 -3.32
N LEU A 111 -6.00 11.37 -3.34
CA LEU A 111 -6.60 10.73 -4.51
C LEU A 111 -8.01 11.29 -4.80
N ARG A 112 -8.77 11.66 -3.76
CA ARG A 112 -10.06 12.34 -3.95
C ARG A 112 -9.88 13.72 -4.57
N ALA A 113 -8.94 14.49 -4.05
CA ALA A 113 -8.59 15.80 -4.57
C ALA A 113 -8.10 15.70 -6.03
N GLN A 114 -7.31 14.67 -6.34
CA GLN A 114 -6.84 14.39 -7.70
C GLN A 114 -8.00 14.19 -8.69
N VAL A 115 -8.99 13.36 -8.35
CA VAL A 115 -10.14 13.14 -9.25
C VAL A 115 -10.92 14.42 -9.51
N ILE A 116 -11.13 15.25 -8.49
CA ILE A 116 -11.79 16.55 -8.67
C ILE A 116 -10.94 17.49 -9.54
N ALA A 117 -9.62 17.47 -9.37
CA ALA A 117 -8.66 18.27 -10.13
C ALA A 117 -8.52 17.83 -11.61
N LEU A 118 -8.94 16.62 -11.97
CA LEU A 118 -9.05 16.22 -13.38
C LEU A 118 -10.16 17.01 -14.09
N GLY A 119 -11.16 17.50 -13.36
CA GLY A 119 -12.13 18.50 -13.87
C GLY A 119 -13.32 17.92 -14.60
N TYR A 120 -13.75 16.71 -14.23
CA TYR A 120 -14.93 16.04 -14.79
C TYR A 120 -16.05 15.84 -13.77
N SER A 121 -15.87 16.36 -12.54
CA SER A 121 -16.74 16.06 -11.40
C SER A 121 -17.84 17.08 -11.13
N GLY A 122 -17.87 18.24 -11.78
CA GLY A 122 -18.90 19.26 -11.53
C GLY A 122 -18.90 19.84 -10.10
N VAL A 123 -17.74 19.85 -9.44
CA VAL A 123 -17.55 20.28 -8.05
C VAL A 123 -16.90 21.66 -8.01
N ARG A 124 -17.24 22.50 -7.02
CA ARG A 124 -16.62 23.82 -6.87
C ARG A 124 -15.11 23.70 -6.55
N PRO A 125 -14.27 24.63 -7.05
CA PRO A 125 -12.86 24.72 -6.65
C PRO A 125 -12.66 24.81 -5.12
N LEU A 126 -13.61 25.41 -4.39
CA LEU A 126 -13.60 25.47 -2.92
C LEU A 126 -13.47 24.09 -2.25
N VAL A 127 -14.14 23.06 -2.78
CA VAL A 127 -14.08 21.71 -2.21
C VAL A 127 -12.70 21.10 -2.41
N LEU A 128 -12.10 21.34 -3.59
CA LEU A 128 -10.73 20.93 -3.88
C LEU A 128 -9.73 21.62 -2.93
N ASP A 129 -9.90 22.94 -2.71
CA ASP A 129 -9.08 23.70 -1.78
C ASP A 129 -9.26 23.21 -0.33
N ALA A 130 -10.47 22.83 0.07
CA ALA A 130 -10.73 22.29 1.40
C ALA A 130 -10.04 20.92 1.63
N LEU A 131 -10.05 20.02 0.63
CA LEU A 131 -9.32 18.75 0.69
C LEU A 131 -7.81 18.96 0.80
N VAL A 132 -7.25 19.90 0.02
CA VAL A 132 -5.83 20.27 0.13
C VAL A 132 -5.54 20.88 1.51
N GLY A 133 -6.45 21.71 2.03
CA GLY A 133 -6.37 22.27 3.38
C GLY A 133 -6.28 21.20 4.48
N LEU A 134 -7.04 20.10 4.37
CA LEU A 134 -6.93 18.97 5.31
C LEU A 134 -5.52 18.37 5.30
N LEU A 135 -4.92 18.20 4.11
CA LEU A 135 -3.57 17.63 3.97
C LEU A 135 -2.49 18.54 4.55
N GLU A 136 -2.55 19.83 4.24
CA GLU A 136 -1.58 20.85 4.70
C GLU A 136 -1.67 21.04 6.22
N SER A 137 -2.89 21.08 6.78
CA SER A 137 -3.11 21.24 8.21
C SER A 137 -3.05 19.93 9.00
N ASN A 138 -2.77 18.80 8.37
CA ASN A 138 -2.72 17.47 9.00
C ASN A 138 -3.99 17.12 9.79
N VAL A 139 -5.15 17.43 9.22
CA VAL A 139 -6.45 17.02 9.75
C VAL A 139 -6.84 15.72 9.05
N CYS A 140 -6.92 14.62 9.80
CA CYS A 140 -7.26 13.29 9.28
C CYS A 140 -8.65 12.89 9.76
N PRO A 141 -9.67 12.85 8.89
CA PRO A 141 -10.99 12.31 9.23
C PRO A 141 -10.90 10.92 9.86
N ARG A 142 -11.77 10.63 10.82
CA ARG A 142 -11.90 9.28 11.36
C ARG A 142 -12.64 8.42 10.34
N ILE A 143 -11.96 7.41 9.78
CA ILE A 143 -12.52 6.53 8.76
C ILE A 143 -12.41 5.08 9.24
N PRO A 144 -13.53 4.43 9.59
CA PRO A 144 -13.55 3.00 9.87
C PRO A 144 -13.18 2.16 8.63
N ALA A 145 -12.45 1.07 8.82
CA ALA A 145 -11.87 0.30 7.73
C ALA A 145 -12.85 -0.66 7.02
N GLN A 146 -14.09 -0.84 7.48
CA GLN A 146 -15.05 -1.80 6.90
C GLN A 146 -16.34 -1.11 6.47
N GLY A 147 -17.01 -1.66 5.45
CA GLY A 147 -18.32 -1.18 4.98
C GLY A 147 -18.38 -0.88 3.47
N SER A 148 -17.24 -0.78 2.78
CA SER A 148 -17.22 -0.71 1.31
C SER A 148 -17.32 -2.11 0.69
N VAL A 149 -18.10 -2.22 -0.38
CA VAL A 149 -18.13 -3.38 -1.29
C VAL A 149 -17.48 -3.08 -2.65
N GLY A 150 -16.95 -1.87 -2.86
CA GLY A 150 -16.35 -1.46 -4.12
C GLY A 150 -17.32 -1.49 -5.32
N ALA A 151 -18.59 -1.18 -5.09
CA ALA A 151 -19.70 -1.20 -6.05
C ALA A 151 -19.79 0.13 -6.79
N SER A 152 -20.49 1.12 -6.22
CA SER A 152 -20.48 2.54 -6.58
C SER A 152 -19.22 3.25 -6.04
N GLY A 153 -18.09 2.54 -6.05
CA GLY A 153 -16.88 2.90 -5.33
C GLY A 153 -16.93 2.60 -3.83
N ASP A 154 -16.09 3.28 -3.08
CA ASP A 154 -15.86 3.12 -1.64
C ASP A 154 -16.75 4.06 -0.81
N LEU A 155 -18.07 3.98 -1.05
CA LEU A 155 -19.08 4.90 -0.51
C LEU A 155 -18.93 5.17 0.98
N ALA A 156 -18.94 4.11 1.82
CA ALA A 156 -18.97 4.29 3.27
C ALA A 156 -17.69 4.94 3.83
N PRO A 157 -16.47 4.47 3.49
CA PRO A 157 -15.24 5.15 3.89
C PRO A 157 -15.14 6.60 3.40
N LEU A 158 -15.55 6.88 2.17
CA LEU A 158 -15.50 8.23 1.62
C LEU A 158 -16.59 9.15 2.19
N ALA A 159 -17.72 8.60 2.60
CA ALA A 159 -18.73 9.33 3.33
C ALA A 159 -18.22 9.81 4.70
N HIS A 160 -17.42 9.00 5.41
CA HIS A 160 -16.75 9.45 6.64
C HIS A 160 -15.74 10.58 6.39
N LEU A 161 -15.01 10.55 5.28
CA LEU A 161 -14.16 11.67 4.84
C LEU A 161 -14.99 12.93 4.58
N ALA A 162 -16.07 12.81 3.79
CA ALA A 162 -16.96 13.92 3.46
C ALA A 162 -17.67 14.47 4.70
N LEU A 163 -18.01 13.62 5.67
CA LEU A 163 -18.66 14.00 6.93
C LEU A 163 -17.77 14.97 7.70
N ALA A 164 -16.48 14.66 7.83
CA ALA A 164 -15.52 15.56 8.45
C ALA A 164 -15.37 16.88 7.69
N LEU A 165 -15.38 16.85 6.36
CA LEU A 165 -15.28 18.05 5.50
C LEU A 165 -16.44 19.02 5.70
N ILE A 166 -17.63 18.51 6.00
CA ILE A 166 -18.82 19.33 6.32
C ILE A 166 -18.93 19.67 7.83
N GLY A 167 -17.89 19.39 8.61
CA GLY A 167 -17.82 19.69 10.04
C GLY A 167 -18.55 18.69 10.95
N GLU A 168 -18.98 17.55 10.43
CA GLU A 168 -19.67 16.49 11.17
C GLU A 168 -18.74 15.28 11.44
N GLY A 169 -19.12 14.42 12.39
CA GLY A 169 -18.28 13.28 12.76
C GLY A 169 -17.02 13.69 13.52
N GLU A 170 -15.92 12.98 13.30
CA GLU A 170 -14.68 13.12 14.08
C GLU A 170 -13.46 13.21 13.15
N ALA A 171 -12.43 13.92 13.59
CA ALA A 171 -11.14 14.00 12.90
C ALA A 171 -9.98 14.10 13.90
N ARG A 172 -8.85 13.50 13.54
CA ARG A 172 -7.60 13.60 14.27
C ARG A 172 -6.86 14.87 13.87
N HIS A 173 -6.44 15.66 14.85
CA HIS A 173 -5.60 16.84 14.64
C HIS A 173 -4.67 17.01 15.86
N GLY A 174 -3.37 17.22 15.63
CA GLY A 174 -2.37 17.27 16.71
C GLY A 174 -2.28 15.96 17.53
N GLY A 175 -2.55 14.81 16.91
CA GLY A 175 -2.52 13.50 17.55
C GLY A 175 -3.75 13.16 18.42
N THR A 176 -4.74 14.06 18.51
CA THR A 176 -5.96 13.85 19.29
C THR A 176 -7.17 13.73 18.38
N LEU A 177 -8.09 12.80 18.70
CA LEU A 177 -9.38 12.67 18.03
C LEU A 177 -10.36 13.70 18.60
N LEU A 178 -10.99 14.50 17.75
CA LEU A 178 -11.88 15.60 18.12
C LEU A 178 -13.15 15.57 17.25
N PRO A 179 -14.25 16.21 17.67
CA PRO A 179 -15.33 16.56 16.76
C PRO A 179 -14.80 17.29 15.53
N ALA A 180 -15.26 16.93 14.33
CA ALA A 180 -14.65 17.43 13.09
C ALA A 180 -14.72 18.95 12.96
N ALA A 181 -15.83 19.59 13.34
CA ALA A 181 -15.95 21.06 13.38
C ALA A 181 -14.85 21.71 14.25
N GLU A 182 -14.52 21.10 15.38
CA GLU A 182 -13.46 21.60 16.26
C GLU A 182 -12.07 21.39 15.64
N ALA A 183 -11.83 20.22 15.04
CA ALA A 183 -10.58 19.94 14.34
C ALA A 183 -10.34 20.94 13.20
N LEU A 184 -11.36 21.20 12.38
CA LEU A 184 -11.33 22.18 11.30
C LEU A 184 -11.06 23.60 11.82
N ALA A 185 -11.79 24.05 12.84
CA ALA A 185 -11.61 25.37 13.43
C ALA A 185 -10.19 25.57 13.99
N ARG A 186 -9.64 24.56 14.68
CA ARG A 186 -8.26 24.57 15.18
C ARG A 186 -7.21 24.62 14.06
N ALA A 187 -7.55 24.07 12.89
CA ALA A 187 -6.72 24.09 11.69
C ALA A 187 -6.91 25.35 10.83
N GLY A 188 -7.77 26.29 11.24
CA GLY A 188 -8.10 27.48 10.45
C GLY A 188 -8.96 27.21 9.21
N LEU A 189 -9.65 26.07 9.18
CA LEU A 189 -10.51 25.62 8.08
C LEU A 189 -11.98 25.82 8.46
N ALA A 190 -12.82 26.14 7.47
CA ALA A 190 -14.27 26.21 7.62
C ALA A 190 -14.93 24.94 7.09
N PRO A 191 -16.05 24.47 7.70
CA PRO A 191 -16.89 23.44 7.13
C PRO A 191 -17.40 23.81 5.73
N VAL A 192 -17.53 22.83 4.84
CA VAL A 192 -18.04 23.02 3.49
C VAL A 192 -19.56 22.82 3.45
N ASP A 193 -20.30 23.84 3.00
CA ASP A 193 -21.72 23.70 2.69
C ASP A 193 -21.92 23.11 1.29
N LEU A 194 -22.28 21.82 1.21
CA LEU A 194 -22.40 21.11 -0.06
C LEU A 194 -23.55 21.63 -0.93
N VAL A 195 -23.28 21.76 -2.22
CA VAL A 195 -24.29 22.06 -3.27
C VAL A 195 -24.45 20.88 -4.22
N ALA A 196 -25.32 21.03 -5.23
CA ALA A 196 -25.64 20.01 -6.23
C ALA A 196 -24.39 19.24 -6.71
N LYS A 197 -24.50 17.91 -6.75
CA LYS A 197 -23.46 16.93 -7.13
C LYS A 197 -22.31 16.71 -6.14
N GLU A 198 -22.02 17.66 -5.25
CA GLU A 198 -20.77 17.61 -4.46
C GLU A 198 -20.73 16.49 -3.43
N GLY A 199 -21.86 16.18 -2.79
CA GLY A 199 -21.96 15.05 -1.86
C GLY A 199 -21.66 13.72 -2.57
N LEU A 200 -22.25 13.52 -3.75
CA LEU A 200 -22.01 12.32 -4.56
C LEU A 200 -20.56 12.25 -5.06
N ALA A 201 -20.03 13.35 -5.60
CA ALA A 201 -18.66 13.40 -6.13
C ALA A 201 -17.59 13.12 -5.06
N LEU A 202 -17.85 13.48 -3.80
CA LEU A 202 -16.96 13.19 -2.68
C LEU A 202 -16.95 11.69 -2.32
N ILE A 203 -18.09 11.01 -2.43
CA ILE A 203 -18.24 9.63 -1.94
C ILE A 203 -18.17 8.55 -3.01
N ASN A 204 -18.28 8.91 -4.29
CA ASN A 204 -18.31 7.97 -5.40
C ASN A 204 -16.92 7.80 -6.04
N GLY A 205 -16.36 6.59 -5.96
CA GLY A 205 -15.06 6.23 -6.57
C GLY A 205 -14.20 5.28 -5.72
N THR A 206 -13.07 4.83 -6.25
CA THR A 206 -12.22 3.73 -5.75
C THR A 206 -11.03 4.16 -4.86
N GLN A 207 -11.11 5.34 -4.24
CA GLN A 207 -9.98 6.00 -3.61
C GLN A 207 -9.53 5.31 -2.32
N TYR A 208 -10.41 4.63 -1.60
CA TYR A 208 -10.04 3.88 -0.39
C TYR A 208 -9.21 2.65 -0.75
N MET A 209 -9.69 1.82 -1.69
CA MET A 209 -8.95 0.63 -2.11
C MET A 209 -7.63 1.01 -2.82
N THR A 210 -7.64 2.10 -3.60
CA THR A 210 -6.46 2.63 -4.28
C THR A 210 -5.43 3.18 -3.29
N ALA A 211 -5.87 3.92 -2.25
CA ALA A 211 -4.98 4.46 -1.22
C ALA A 211 -4.24 3.35 -0.46
N ILE A 212 -5.00 2.40 0.09
CA ILE A 212 -4.42 1.28 0.86
C ILE A 212 -3.54 0.42 -0.05
N GLY A 213 -4.03 0.09 -1.25
CA GLY A 213 -3.30 -0.70 -2.22
C GLY A 213 -1.98 -0.05 -2.67
N ALA A 214 -1.99 1.27 -2.94
CA ALA A 214 -0.79 2.02 -3.33
C ALA A 214 0.27 1.97 -2.22
N LEU A 215 -0.11 2.26 -0.97
CA LEU A 215 0.83 2.22 0.16
C LEU A 215 1.38 0.81 0.41
N ALA A 216 0.52 -0.22 0.32
CA ALA A 216 0.95 -1.60 0.47
C ALA A 216 1.91 -2.06 -0.65
N LEU A 217 1.69 -1.62 -1.89
CA LEU A 217 2.60 -1.91 -3.02
C LEU A 217 3.95 -1.21 -2.87
N ARG A 218 3.99 0.00 -2.29
CA ARG A 218 5.25 0.69 -1.97
C ARG A 218 6.04 -0.07 -0.91
N ASP A 219 5.37 -0.58 0.11
CA ASP A 219 5.99 -1.46 1.11
C ASP A 219 6.47 -2.78 0.47
N ALA A 220 5.67 -3.38 -0.41
CA ALA A 220 6.01 -4.61 -1.10
C ALA A 220 7.30 -4.45 -1.94
N ALA A 221 7.44 -3.32 -2.64
CA ALA A 221 8.64 -3.04 -3.45
C ALA A 221 9.92 -3.02 -2.58
N ALA A 222 9.87 -2.37 -1.41
CA ALA A 222 10.99 -2.38 -0.47
C ALA A 222 11.27 -3.81 0.08
N LEU A 223 10.22 -4.56 0.38
CA LEU A 223 10.34 -5.95 0.84
C LEU A 223 10.92 -6.89 -0.22
N CYS A 224 10.69 -6.65 -1.51
CA CYS A 224 11.32 -7.43 -2.59
C CYS A 224 12.86 -7.33 -2.55
N ALA A 225 13.40 -6.13 -2.39
CA ALA A 225 14.85 -5.94 -2.27
C ALA A 225 15.40 -6.56 -0.98
N LEU A 226 14.68 -6.39 0.14
CA LEU A 226 15.07 -6.97 1.43
C LEU A 226 14.95 -8.49 1.48
N ALA A 227 14.04 -9.10 0.71
CA ALA A 227 13.98 -10.55 0.55
C ALA A 227 15.23 -11.10 -0.13
N ASP A 228 15.80 -10.37 -1.10
CA ASP A 228 17.09 -10.73 -1.73
C ASP A 228 18.25 -10.60 -0.74
N VAL A 229 18.25 -9.54 0.08
CA VAL A 229 19.25 -9.35 1.17
C VAL A 229 19.15 -10.49 2.18
N ALA A 230 17.96 -10.79 2.70
CA ALA A 230 17.74 -11.88 3.65
C ALA A 230 18.17 -13.23 3.06
N GLY A 231 17.79 -13.49 1.81
CA GLY A 231 18.20 -14.67 1.06
C GLY A 231 19.72 -14.80 0.89
N ALA A 232 20.42 -13.70 0.59
CA ALA A 232 21.88 -13.66 0.49
C ALA A 232 22.55 -13.93 1.86
N MET A 233 22.06 -13.31 2.93
CA MET A 233 22.55 -13.57 4.29
C MET A 233 22.37 -15.04 4.68
N SER A 234 21.17 -15.59 4.44
CA SER A 234 20.86 -17.00 4.69
C SER A 234 21.74 -17.94 3.88
N LEU A 235 21.98 -17.62 2.59
CA LEU A 235 22.83 -18.42 1.72
C LEU A 235 24.27 -18.48 2.23
N GLU A 236 24.86 -17.35 2.65
CA GLU A 236 26.20 -17.34 3.22
C GLU A 236 26.25 -18.10 4.56
N ALA A 237 25.31 -17.86 5.48
CA ALA A 237 25.25 -18.60 6.74
C ALA A 237 25.15 -20.13 6.56
N LEU A 238 24.47 -20.57 5.50
CA LEU A 238 24.30 -21.97 5.10
C LEU A 238 25.40 -22.49 4.15
N MET A 239 26.42 -21.69 3.88
CA MET A 239 27.55 -22.02 2.99
C MET A 239 27.08 -22.50 1.60
N GLY A 240 26.02 -21.88 1.08
CA GLY A 240 25.38 -22.22 -0.19
C GLY A 240 26.16 -21.73 -1.41
N SER A 241 25.71 -22.12 -2.60
CA SER A 241 26.34 -21.78 -3.88
C SER A 241 25.65 -20.62 -4.58
N ARG A 242 26.44 -19.70 -5.16
CA ARG A 242 25.95 -18.60 -6.02
C ARG A 242 25.77 -19.01 -7.48
N ARG A 243 26.23 -20.21 -7.87
CA ARG A 243 26.14 -20.70 -9.26
C ARG A 243 24.71 -20.65 -9.85
N PRO A 244 23.63 -20.91 -9.09
CA PRO A 244 22.28 -20.79 -9.62
C PRO A 244 21.89 -19.39 -10.10
N PHE A 245 22.64 -18.36 -9.73
CA PHE A 245 22.36 -16.97 -10.09
C PHE A 245 23.17 -16.51 -11.31
N ASP A 246 23.87 -17.42 -12.01
CA ASP A 246 24.62 -17.12 -13.23
C ASP A 246 23.72 -16.48 -14.29
N ASP A 247 24.21 -15.41 -14.92
CA ASP A 247 23.42 -14.64 -15.88
C ASP A 247 22.97 -15.48 -17.08
N ARG A 248 23.80 -16.43 -17.53
CA ARG A 248 23.47 -17.32 -18.66
C ARG A 248 22.21 -18.15 -18.38
N LEU A 249 22.01 -18.58 -17.13
CA LEU A 249 20.79 -19.30 -16.73
C LEU A 249 19.56 -18.39 -16.77
N MET A 250 19.73 -17.10 -16.49
CA MET A 250 18.63 -16.13 -16.55
C MET A 250 18.29 -15.76 -17.99
N GLN A 251 19.30 -15.61 -18.86
CA GLN A 251 19.07 -15.27 -20.27
C GLN A 251 18.31 -16.36 -21.05
N VAL A 252 18.47 -17.64 -20.70
CA VAL A 252 17.70 -18.73 -21.34
C VAL A 252 16.25 -18.84 -20.84
N ARG A 253 15.89 -18.13 -19.76
CA ARG A 253 14.51 -17.98 -19.26
C ARG A 253 14.28 -16.53 -18.80
N PRO A 254 14.08 -15.58 -19.73
CA PRO A 254 14.28 -14.15 -19.50
C PRO A 254 13.05 -13.46 -18.90
N HIS A 255 12.55 -13.95 -17.77
CA HIS A 255 11.57 -13.19 -16.99
C HIS A 255 12.26 -11.96 -16.36
N PRO A 256 11.72 -10.72 -16.51
CA PRO A 256 12.39 -9.52 -16.02
C PRO A 256 12.71 -9.55 -14.53
N GLY A 257 11.74 -9.91 -13.68
CA GLY A 257 11.96 -10.03 -12.25
C GLY A 257 13.01 -11.10 -11.90
N GLN A 258 13.05 -12.20 -12.65
CA GLN A 258 14.05 -13.26 -12.45
C GLN A 258 15.47 -12.76 -12.72
N ILE A 259 15.66 -12.02 -13.82
CA ILE A 259 16.95 -11.40 -14.17
C ILE A 259 17.36 -10.38 -13.09
N SER A 260 16.41 -9.54 -12.66
CA SER A 260 16.61 -8.51 -11.63
C SER A 260 17.11 -9.11 -10.32
N VAL A 261 16.42 -10.15 -9.82
CA VAL A 261 16.80 -10.81 -8.56
C VAL A 261 18.16 -11.49 -8.68
N ALA A 262 18.42 -12.20 -9.78
CA ALA A 262 19.72 -12.84 -9.97
C ALA A 262 20.85 -11.82 -10.02
N ARG A 263 20.62 -10.64 -10.61
CA ARG A 263 21.57 -9.53 -10.58
C ARG A 263 21.81 -9.05 -9.15
N ASN A 264 20.76 -8.79 -8.38
CA ASN A 264 20.88 -8.37 -6.97
C ASN A 264 21.68 -9.39 -6.16
N LEU A 265 21.34 -10.68 -6.27
CA LEU A 265 22.05 -11.75 -5.57
C LEU A 265 23.52 -11.86 -6.00
N ARG A 266 23.85 -11.68 -7.29
CA ARG A 266 25.26 -11.65 -7.74
C ARG A 266 26.04 -10.47 -7.16
N VAL A 267 25.42 -9.30 -7.05
CA VAL A 267 26.02 -8.10 -6.44
C VAL A 267 26.23 -8.33 -4.94
N LEU A 268 25.20 -8.82 -4.25
CA LEU A 268 25.24 -9.11 -2.82
C LEU A 268 26.30 -10.16 -2.47
N LEU A 269 26.48 -11.19 -3.31
CA LEU A 269 27.33 -12.36 -3.04
C LEU A 269 28.66 -12.34 -3.79
N ALA A 270 29.16 -11.15 -4.15
CA ALA A 270 30.46 -11.00 -4.78
C ALA A 270 31.59 -11.28 -3.76
N GLU A 271 32.39 -12.32 -4.02
CA GLU A 271 33.63 -12.64 -3.28
C GLU A 271 33.43 -13.06 -1.80
N SER A 272 32.63 -14.10 -1.54
CA SER A 272 32.43 -14.64 -0.18
C SER A 272 33.55 -15.57 0.29
N GLU A 273 34.19 -15.26 1.43
CA GLU A 273 35.12 -16.17 2.12
C GLU A 273 34.38 -17.39 2.70
N ILE A 274 33.15 -17.20 3.20
CA ILE A 274 32.34 -18.28 3.78
C ILE A 274 32.01 -19.35 2.72
N MET A 275 31.60 -18.91 1.52
CA MET A 275 31.31 -19.84 0.43
C MET A 275 32.58 -20.51 -0.09
N ALA A 276 33.71 -19.78 -0.14
CA ALA A 276 34.99 -20.35 -0.55
C ALA A 276 35.49 -21.45 0.41
N ALA A 277 35.26 -21.29 1.72
CA ALA A 277 35.59 -22.30 2.72
C ALA A 277 34.79 -23.62 2.55
N HIS A 278 33.76 -23.62 1.72
CA HIS A 278 32.91 -24.77 1.44
C HIS A 278 32.99 -25.24 -0.02
N ALA A 279 34.02 -24.82 -0.76
CA ALA A 279 34.19 -25.15 -2.18
C ALA A 279 34.31 -26.67 -2.44
N ASP A 280 34.95 -27.40 -1.52
CA ASP A 280 35.17 -28.86 -1.61
C ASP A 280 34.05 -29.70 -0.95
N CYS A 281 32.83 -29.15 -0.85
CA CYS A 281 31.70 -29.85 -0.26
C CYS A 281 31.16 -30.98 -1.16
N SER A 282 30.72 -32.08 -0.54
CA SER A 282 30.00 -33.17 -1.22
C SER A 282 28.59 -32.79 -1.70
N ARG A 283 28.05 -31.64 -1.26
CA ARG A 283 26.73 -31.15 -1.65
C ARG A 283 26.74 -30.71 -3.11
N VAL A 284 26.05 -31.46 -3.96
CA VAL A 284 25.94 -31.20 -5.41
C VAL A 284 25.01 -30.01 -5.71
N GLN A 285 23.92 -29.87 -4.97
CA GLN A 285 22.93 -28.80 -5.14
C GLN A 285 22.37 -28.33 -3.81
N ASP A 286 22.12 -27.03 -3.72
CA ASP A 286 21.34 -26.45 -2.62
C ASP A 286 19.84 -26.71 -2.80
N ALA A 287 19.13 -26.70 -1.67
CA ALA A 287 17.67 -26.81 -1.64
C ALA A 287 16.99 -25.62 -2.34
N TYR A 288 15.73 -25.81 -2.73
CA TYR A 288 15.06 -24.87 -3.64
C TYR A 288 14.85 -23.48 -3.03
N SER A 289 14.65 -23.35 -1.72
CA SER A 289 14.46 -22.01 -1.12
C SER A 289 15.72 -21.14 -1.18
N LEU A 290 16.89 -21.74 -1.44
CA LEU A 290 18.15 -21.05 -1.73
C LEU A 290 18.39 -20.93 -3.24
N ARG A 291 18.22 -22.04 -3.95
CA ARG A 291 18.57 -22.14 -5.37
C ARG A 291 17.60 -21.42 -6.30
N CYS A 292 16.31 -21.40 -5.96
CA CYS A 292 15.24 -20.89 -6.79
C CYS A 292 14.83 -19.45 -6.44
N MET A 293 15.63 -18.72 -5.67
CA MET A 293 15.34 -17.33 -5.29
C MET A 293 15.06 -16.44 -6.51
N PRO A 294 15.85 -16.46 -7.61
CA PRO A 294 15.52 -15.68 -8.80
C PRO A 294 14.13 -15.96 -9.36
N GLN A 295 13.76 -17.24 -9.45
CA GLN A 295 12.49 -17.63 -10.06
C GLN A 295 11.30 -17.23 -9.19
N VAL A 296 11.41 -17.41 -7.88
CA VAL A 296 10.29 -17.15 -6.95
C VAL A 296 10.17 -15.65 -6.64
N HIS A 297 11.25 -15.01 -6.18
CA HIS A 297 11.22 -13.57 -5.90
C HIS A 297 10.94 -12.77 -7.19
N GLY A 298 11.47 -13.25 -8.32
CA GLY A 298 11.25 -12.63 -9.63
C GLY A 298 9.81 -12.68 -10.09
N ALA A 299 9.13 -13.82 -9.93
CA ALA A 299 7.70 -13.93 -10.23
C ALA A 299 6.85 -13.00 -9.35
N SER A 300 7.18 -12.88 -8.06
CA SER A 300 6.53 -11.93 -7.16
C SER A 300 6.72 -10.49 -7.64
N ARG A 301 7.93 -10.10 -8.04
CA ARG A 301 8.24 -8.76 -8.56
C ARG A 301 7.48 -8.45 -9.84
N ASP A 302 7.40 -9.38 -10.79
CA ASP A 302 6.66 -9.19 -12.04
C ASP A 302 5.15 -8.96 -11.77
N ALA A 303 4.55 -9.74 -10.87
CA ALA A 303 3.15 -9.61 -10.49
C ALA A 303 2.87 -8.29 -9.72
N LEU A 304 3.74 -7.91 -8.78
CA LEU A 304 3.64 -6.64 -8.07
C LEU A 304 3.86 -5.43 -8.99
N GLY A 305 4.73 -5.57 -9.99
CA GLY A 305 4.92 -4.58 -11.05
C GLY A 305 3.66 -4.37 -11.88
N TRP A 306 2.98 -5.45 -12.27
CA TRP A 306 1.70 -5.34 -12.95
C TRP A 306 0.62 -4.67 -12.08
N ALA A 307 0.52 -5.03 -10.80
CA ALA A 307 -0.41 -4.38 -9.88
C ALA A 307 -0.10 -2.87 -9.73
N THR A 308 1.17 -2.51 -9.62
CA THR A 308 1.64 -1.11 -9.58
C THR A 308 1.16 -0.32 -10.79
N GLU A 309 1.25 -0.91 -11.99
CA GLU A 309 0.76 -0.29 -13.23
C GLU A 309 -0.76 -0.10 -13.24
N VAL A 310 -1.53 -1.04 -12.68
CA VAL A 310 -2.99 -0.91 -12.54
C VAL A 310 -3.32 0.25 -11.60
N LEU A 311 -2.70 0.29 -10.41
CA LEU A 311 -2.96 1.36 -9.43
C LEU A 311 -2.45 2.72 -9.91
N HIS A 312 -1.38 2.78 -10.70
CA HIS A 312 -0.92 4.02 -11.32
C HIS A 312 -1.95 4.59 -12.30
N ARG A 313 -2.60 3.73 -13.10
CA ARG A 313 -3.71 4.16 -13.96
C ARG A 313 -4.89 4.64 -13.12
N GLU A 314 -5.28 3.85 -12.12
CA GLU A 314 -6.42 4.17 -11.25
C GLU A 314 -6.25 5.50 -10.51
N ALA A 315 -5.06 5.77 -9.96
CA ALA A 315 -4.74 7.02 -9.28
C ALA A 315 -4.90 8.27 -10.17
N ASN A 316 -4.92 8.07 -11.49
CA ASN A 316 -5.03 9.11 -12.50
C ASN A 316 -6.33 9.01 -13.32
N SER A 317 -7.28 8.17 -12.89
CA SER A 317 -8.58 7.98 -13.54
C SER A 317 -9.66 8.87 -12.91
N VAL A 318 -10.66 9.23 -13.71
CA VAL A 318 -11.92 9.81 -13.22
C VAL A 318 -12.86 8.67 -12.84
N THR A 319 -13.01 8.44 -11.53
CA THR A 319 -13.78 7.32 -10.97
C THR A 319 -15.11 7.75 -10.37
N ASP A 320 -15.53 9.00 -10.57
CA ASP A 320 -16.82 9.51 -10.09
C ASP A 320 -17.91 9.37 -11.16
N ASN A 321 -19.16 9.58 -10.76
CA ASN A 321 -20.33 9.49 -11.63
C ASN A 321 -21.47 10.43 -11.16
N PRO A 322 -22.25 11.04 -12.08
CA PRO A 322 -22.02 11.09 -13.53
C PRO A 322 -20.82 11.97 -13.88
N THR A 323 -20.21 11.72 -15.04
CA THR A 323 -19.03 12.43 -15.52
C THR A 323 -19.45 13.58 -16.43
N VAL A 324 -18.90 14.77 -16.20
CA VAL A 324 -19.21 16.00 -16.95
C VAL A 324 -18.23 16.14 -18.12
N PHE A 325 -18.74 16.13 -19.34
CA PHE A 325 -17.98 16.41 -20.56
C PHE A 325 -18.40 17.74 -21.17
N LEU A 326 -17.44 18.61 -21.43
CA LEU A 326 -17.69 19.89 -22.08
C LEU A 326 -17.45 19.74 -23.59
N ARG A 327 -18.47 20.05 -24.41
CA ARG A 327 -18.37 20.04 -25.89
C ARG A 327 -19.01 21.29 -26.47
N GLU A 328 -18.26 22.06 -27.25
CA GLU A 328 -18.78 23.14 -28.13
C GLU A 328 -19.86 24.04 -27.50
N GLY A 329 -19.68 24.46 -26.23
CA GLY A 329 -20.60 25.37 -25.54
C GLY A 329 -21.76 24.70 -24.79
N ALA A 330 -21.82 23.36 -24.74
CA ALA A 330 -22.78 22.59 -23.96
C ALA A 330 -22.08 21.56 -23.05
N ALA A 331 -22.77 21.18 -21.98
CA ALA A 331 -22.34 20.11 -21.08
C ALA A 331 -23.10 18.82 -21.37
N ASP A 332 -22.38 17.72 -21.49
CA ASP A 332 -22.92 16.37 -21.62
C ASP A 332 -22.56 15.57 -20.36
N LEU A 333 -23.58 15.10 -19.64
CA LEU A 333 -23.41 14.34 -18.40
C LEU A 333 -23.66 12.87 -18.68
N LEU A 334 -22.57 12.11 -18.71
CA LEU A 334 -22.63 10.67 -18.97
C LEU A 334 -22.66 9.91 -17.64
N SER A 335 -23.72 9.12 -17.45
CA SER A 335 -23.77 8.14 -16.36
C SER A 335 -23.16 6.83 -16.85
N GLY A 336 -22.05 6.44 -16.24
CA GLY A 336 -21.33 5.19 -16.49
C GLY A 336 -21.03 4.43 -15.20
N GLY A 337 -19.98 3.61 -15.23
CA GLY A 337 -19.59 2.71 -14.13
C GLY A 337 -18.12 2.83 -13.71
N ASN A 338 -17.47 3.97 -13.95
CA ASN A 338 -16.04 4.16 -13.63
C ASN A 338 -15.73 4.05 -12.13
N PHE A 339 -16.74 4.10 -11.28
CA PHE A 339 -16.63 3.85 -9.85
C PHE A 339 -16.39 2.37 -9.49
N HIS A 340 -16.58 1.43 -10.44
CA HIS A 340 -16.53 0.00 -10.16
C HIS A 340 -15.08 -0.49 -10.08
N GLY A 341 -14.62 -0.83 -8.89
CA GLY A 341 -13.20 -1.12 -8.59
C GLY A 341 -12.66 -2.49 -9.04
N GLN A 342 -13.26 -3.13 -10.06
CA GLN A 342 -12.84 -4.50 -10.46
C GLN A 342 -11.37 -4.59 -10.89
N PRO A 343 -10.82 -3.64 -11.69
CA PRO A 343 -9.42 -3.68 -12.06
C PRO A 343 -8.49 -3.66 -10.84
N VAL A 344 -8.83 -2.80 -9.87
CA VAL A 344 -8.09 -2.66 -8.61
C VAL A 344 -8.22 -3.93 -7.76
N ALA A 345 -9.42 -4.48 -7.61
CA ALA A 345 -9.65 -5.69 -6.81
C ALA A 345 -8.79 -6.86 -7.30
N LEU A 346 -8.80 -7.14 -8.61
CA LEU A 346 -7.99 -8.20 -9.23
C LEU A 346 -6.49 -7.95 -9.04
N ALA A 347 -6.04 -6.70 -9.20
CA ALA A 347 -4.65 -6.32 -9.00
C ALA A 347 -4.17 -6.56 -7.57
N LEU A 348 -4.98 -6.19 -6.58
CA LEU A 348 -4.64 -6.31 -5.16
C LEU A 348 -4.70 -7.76 -4.68
N ASP A 349 -5.62 -8.57 -5.18
CA ASP A 349 -5.65 -10.01 -4.87
C ASP A 349 -4.44 -10.74 -5.45
N LEU A 350 -4.05 -10.45 -6.70
CA LEU A 350 -2.82 -11.01 -7.27
C LEU A 350 -1.58 -10.53 -6.51
N ALA A 351 -1.53 -9.26 -6.13
CA ALA A 351 -0.44 -8.72 -5.33
C ALA A 351 -0.32 -9.42 -3.97
N ALA A 352 -1.44 -9.77 -3.32
CA ALA A 352 -1.45 -10.49 -2.05
C ALA A 352 -0.84 -11.90 -2.23
N ILE A 353 -1.25 -12.62 -3.27
CA ILE A 353 -0.69 -13.94 -3.63
C ILE A 353 0.82 -13.83 -3.89
N ALA A 354 1.22 -12.84 -4.71
CA ALA A 354 2.62 -12.63 -5.09
C ALA A 354 3.51 -12.29 -3.88
N ALA A 355 3.05 -11.40 -3.00
CA ALA A 355 3.79 -11.00 -1.81
C ALA A 355 3.90 -12.15 -0.79
N ALA A 356 2.84 -12.93 -0.61
CA ALA A 356 2.83 -14.06 0.32
C ALA A 356 3.92 -15.10 0.02
N GLU A 357 4.26 -15.30 -1.26
CA GLU A 357 5.32 -16.23 -1.68
C GLU A 357 6.72 -15.81 -1.20
N LEU A 358 6.96 -14.51 -0.99
CA LEU A 358 8.22 -14.03 -0.40
C LEU A 358 8.37 -14.52 1.04
N ALA A 359 7.30 -14.46 1.84
CA ALA A 359 7.30 -15.01 3.20
C ALA A 359 7.41 -16.54 3.20
N ASN A 360 6.72 -17.21 2.28
CA ASN A 360 6.72 -18.66 2.17
C ASN A 360 8.13 -19.21 1.92
N ILE A 361 8.84 -18.68 0.91
CA ILE A 361 10.21 -19.10 0.63
C ILE A 361 11.21 -18.64 1.71
N SER A 362 10.98 -17.47 2.32
CA SER A 362 11.76 -16.95 3.46
C SER A 362 11.72 -17.90 4.66
N GLU A 363 10.52 -18.35 5.04
CA GLU A 363 10.34 -19.26 6.17
C GLU A 363 11.00 -20.63 5.92
N ARG A 364 11.02 -21.11 4.67
CA ARG A 364 11.79 -22.31 4.30
C ARG A 364 13.31 -22.12 4.44
N ARG A 365 13.84 -20.88 4.35
CA ARG A 365 15.25 -20.58 4.68
C ARG A 365 15.47 -20.49 6.19
N VAL A 366 14.50 -19.96 6.94
CA VAL A 366 14.51 -20.03 8.42
C VAL A 366 14.63 -21.48 8.89
N GLU A 367 13.80 -22.39 8.37
CA GLU A 367 13.88 -23.83 8.70
C GLU A 367 15.29 -24.39 8.43
N GLN A 368 15.90 -24.07 7.28
CA GLN A 368 17.25 -24.55 6.98
C GLN A 368 18.31 -24.01 7.97
N LEU A 369 18.19 -22.77 8.43
CA LEU A 369 19.11 -22.17 9.39
C LEU A 369 19.00 -22.82 10.77
N VAL A 370 17.78 -23.05 11.26
CA VAL A 370 17.53 -23.54 12.62
C VAL A 370 17.65 -25.06 12.74
N ASN A 371 17.54 -25.80 11.62
CA ASN A 371 17.61 -27.25 11.63
C ASN A 371 19.07 -27.75 11.49
N PRO A 372 19.65 -28.40 12.51
CA PRO A 372 21.05 -28.87 12.49
C PRO A 372 21.33 -29.89 11.37
N SER A 373 20.31 -30.58 10.87
CA SER A 373 20.44 -31.54 9.77
C SER A 373 20.59 -30.87 8.40
N LEU A 374 20.25 -29.58 8.30
CA LEU A 374 20.22 -28.81 7.06
C LEU A 374 21.24 -27.66 7.07
N SER A 375 21.67 -27.22 8.25
CA SER A 375 22.34 -25.94 8.49
C SER A 375 23.85 -25.91 8.23
N CYS A 376 24.42 -26.98 7.67
CA CYS A 376 25.88 -27.12 7.49
C CYS A 376 26.67 -26.92 8.79
N GLY A 377 26.27 -27.60 9.86
CA GLY A 377 27.01 -27.62 11.13
C GLY A 377 26.75 -26.43 12.06
N LEU A 378 25.71 -25.62 11.81
CA LEU A 378 25.23 -24.68 12.83
C LEU A 378 24.54 -25.46 13.97
N PRO A 379 24.63 -24.97 15.22
CA PRO A 379 23.96 -25.60 16.36
C PRO A 379 22.44 -25.60 16.19
N SER A 380 21.78 -26.55 16.83
CA SER A 380 20.32 -26.67 16.81
C SER A 380 19.65 -25.36 17.23
N PHE A 381 18.75 -24.88 16.39
CA PHE A 381 17.99 -23.64 16.55
C PHE A 381 18.85 -22.38 16.71
N LEU A 382 20.10 -22.44 16.25
CA LEU A 382 21.11 -21.40 16.44
C LEU A 382 21.33 -21.06 17.93
N ALA A 383 20.99 -22.01 18.82
CA ALA A 383 20.99 -21.78 20.26
C ALA A 383 22.40 -21.94 20.85
N PRO A 384 22.83 -21.04 21.74
CA PRO A 384 24.01 -21.27 22.57
C PRO A 384 23.69 -22.39 23.57
N GLN A 385 24.58 -23.38 23.76
CA GLN A 385 24.35 -24.50 24.69
C GLN A 385 22.97 -25.17 24.49
N SER A 386 22.71 -25.67 23.28
CA SER A 386 21.43 -26.28 22.89
C SER A 386 20.92 -27.30 23.92
N GLY A 387 19.63 -27.21 24.25
CA GLY A 387 18.98 -28.04 25.27
C GLY A 387 18.72 -27.28 26.58
N LEU A 388 19.63 -26.39 26.97
CA LEU A 388 19.35 -25.39 28.02
C LEU A 388 18.68 -24.14 27.43
N ASN A 389 19.18 -23.69 26.28
CA ASN A 389 18.56 -22.60 25.51
C ASN A 389 17.84 -23.17 24.28
N SER A 390 16.72 -22.56 23.92
CA SER A 390 15.90 -22.89 22.75
C SER A 390 16.25 -22.04 21.52
N GLY A 391 16.97 -20.93 21.70
CA GLY A 391 17.40 -20.07 20.61
C GLY A 391 16.23 -19.55 19.78
N PHE A 392 16.29 -19.77 18.47
CA PHE A 392 15.30 -19.30 17.50
C PHE A 392 14.16 -20.29 17.23
N MET A 393 14.03 -21.37 18.02
CA MET A 393 13.01 -22.40 17.82
C MET A 393 11.59 -21.81 17.70
N ILE A 394 11.19 -20.94 18.62
CA ILE A 394 9.84 -20.37 18.61
C ILE A 394 9.70 -19.18 17.63
N ALA A 395 10.80 -18.51 17.29
CA ALA A 395 10.79 -17.53 16.21
C ALA A 395 10.44 -18.18 14.86
N GLN A 396 10.96 -19.39 14.61
CA GLN A 396 10.54 -20.18 13.45
C GLN A 396 9.04 -20.49 13.48
N VAL A 397 8.50 -20.96 14.63
CA VAL A 397 7.07 -21.26 14.76
C VAL A 397 6.21 -20.02 14.46
N ALA A 398 6.62 -18.85 14.95
CA ALA A 398 5.94 -17.59 14.64
C ALA A 398 5.96 -17.29 13.13
N SER A 399 7.10 -17.45 12.46
CA SER A 399 7.19 -17.27 11.00
C SER A 399 6.29 -18.26 10.24
N ALA A 400 6.25 -19.53 10.67
CA ALA A 400 5.39 -20.55 10.07
C ALA A 400 3.90 -20.23 10.22
N ALA A 401 3.48 -19.69 11.37
CA ALA A 401 2.12 -19.25 11.61
C ALA A 401 1.72 -18.10 10.65
N LEU A 402 2.58 -17.09 10.49
CA LEU A 402 2.35 -15.96 9.59
C LEU A 402 2.23 -16.39 8.12
N VAL A 403 3.11 -17.30 7.68
CA VAL A 403 3.02 -17.89 6.33
C VAL A 403 1.73 -18.68 6.15
N SER A 404 1.29 -19.42 7.17
CA SER A 404 0.03 -20.16 7.11
C SER A 404 -1.19 -19.23 7.05
N GLU A 405 -1.18 -18.15 7.82
CA GLU A 405 -2.24 -17.14 7.81
C GLU A 405 -2.36 -16.46 6.44
N ASN A 406 -1.23 -16.13 5.81
CA ASN A 406 -1.21 -15.55 4.46
C ASN A 406 -1.94 -16.44 3.43
N LYS A 407 -1.90 -17.77 3.57
CA LYS A 407 -2.61 -18.68 2.65
C LYS A 407 -4.12 -18.48 2.69
N VAL A 408 -4.67 -18.16 3.86
CA VAL A 408 -6.10 -17.86 4.03
C VAL A 408 -6.40 -16.47 3.46
N LEU A 409 -5.55 -15.49 3.75
CA LEU A 409 -5.69 -14.12 3.23
C LEU A 409 -5.56 -14.03 1.70
N CYS A 410 -4.87 -14.98 1.07
CA CYS A 410 -4.73 -15.07 -0.39
C CYS A 410 -5.98 -15.60 -1.10
N HIS A 411 -7.04 -16.02 -0.38
CA HIS A 411 -8.31 -16.32 -1.02
C HIS A 411 -8.87 -15.03 -1.67
N PRO A 412 -9.11 -15.00 -3.00
CA PRO A 412 -9.47 -13.76 -3.69
C PRO A 412 -10.85 -13.27 -3.25
N ALA A 413 -10.95 -11.97 -2.97
CA ALA A 413 -12.22 -11.31 -2.67
C ALA A 413 -12.87 -10.80 -3.96
N SER A 414 -12.08 -10.50 -4.99
CA SER A 414 -12.53 -9.98 -6.28
C SER A 414 -13.39 -10.95 -7.11
N VAL A 415 -13.51 -12.21 -6.67
CA VAL A 415 -14.34 -13.25 -7.30
C VAL A 415 -15.70 -13.41 -6.63
N ASP A 416 -15.95 -12.66 -5.53
CA ASP A 416 -17.22 -12.64 -4.83
C ASP A 416 -17.99 -11.35 -5.11
N SER A 417 -19.31 -11.42 -5.02
CA SER A 417 -20.22 -10.28 -5.15
C SER A 417 -21.55 -10.60 -4.48
N ILE A 418 -22.05 -9.66 -3.67
CA ILE A 418 -23.35 -9.76 -3.02
C ILE A 418 -24.22 -8.59 -3.51
N PRO A 419 -25.36 -8.87 -4.18
CA PRO A 419 -26.27 -7.81 -4.63
C PRO A 419 -26.78 -6.95 -3.47
N THR A 420 -26.74 -5.62 -3.64
CA THR A 420 -27.25 -4.67 -2.65
C THR A 420 -28.21 -3.66 -3.28
N SER A 421 -28.77 -2.76 -2.46
CA SER A 421 -29.56 -1.62 -2.93
C SER A 421 -30.73 -2.01 -3.84
N ALA A 422 -31.48 -3.05 -3.43
CA ALA A 422 -32.59 -3.63 -4.19
C ALA A 422 -32.19 -4.06 -5.63
N ASN A 423 -31.04 -4.73 -5.76
CA ASN A 423 -30.45 -5.19 -7.03
C ASN A 423 -30.09 -4.08 -8.02
N ARG A 424 -29.97 -2.82 -7.57
CA ARG A 424 -29.33 -1.78 -8.40
C ARG A 424 -27.81 -1.93 -8.41
N GLU A 425 -27.24 -2.42 -7.31
CA GLU A 425 -25.84 -2.85 -7.23
C GLU A 425 -25.81 -4.38 -7.23
N ASP A 426 -26.12 -4.98 -8.38
CA ASP A 426 -26.22 -6.43 -8.55
C ASP A 426 -24.86 -7.13 -8.74
N HIS A 427 -23.83 -6.36 -9.11
CA HIS A 427 -22.45 -6.81 -9.19
C HIS A 427 -21.49 -5.77 -8.59
N VAL A 428 -20.55 -6.22 -7.75
CA VAL A 428 -19.61 -5.37 -7.01
C VAL A 428 -18.21 -5.99 -7.01
N SER A 429 -17.16 -5.21 -6.73
CA SER A 429 -15.78 -5.68 -6.88
C SER A 429 -15.14 -6.29 -5.63
N MET A 430 -15.65 -5.98 -4.44
CA MET A 430 -15.00 -6.31 -3.16
C MET A 430 -13.54 -5.83 -3.05
N GLY A 431 -13.16 -4.79 -3.81
CA GLY A 431 -11.79 -4.25 -3.85
C GLY A 431 -11.29 -3.71 -2.51
N SER A 432 -12.18 -3.22 -1.65
CA SER A 432 -11.87 -2.81 -0.28
C SER A 432 -11.34 -3.96 0.59
N ILE A 433 -11.86 -5.17 0.41
CA ILE A 433 -11.41 -6.38 1.12
C ILE A 433 -10.06 -6.82 0.55
N SER A 434 -9.92 -6.79 -0.78
CA SER A 434 -8.65 -7.08 -1.47
C SER A 434 -7.50 -6.19 -0.95
N ALA A 435 -7.75 -4.89 -0.81
CA ALA A 435 -6.78 -3.92 -0.28
C ALA A 435 -6.37 -4.21 1.18
N ARG A 436 -7.34 -4.48 2.06
CA ARG A 436 -7.05 -4.80 3.47
C ARG A 436 -6.28 -6.11 3.63
N LYS A 437 -6.65 -7.15 2.88
CA LYS A 437 -5.93 -8.42 2.89
C LYS A 437 -4.49 -8.24 2.43
N LEU A 438 -4.26 -7.50 1.33
CA LEU A 438 -2.91 -7.19 0.88
C LEU A 438 -2.10 -6.48 1.98
N SER A 439 -2.67 -5.44 2.60
CA SER A 439 -2.00 -4.73 3.71
C SER A 439 -1.56 -5.67 4.82
N GLN A 440 -2.45 -6.58 5.26
CA GLN A 440 -2.13 -7.57 6.29
C GLN A 440 -1.05 -8.57 5.83
N VAL A 441 -1.12 -9.04 4.58
CA VAL A 441 -0.10 -9.93 4.00
C VAL A 441 1.27 -9.25 4.00
N ILE A 442 1.34 -7.95 3.66
CA ILE A 442 2.59 -7.19 3.68
C ILE A 442 3.18 -7.07 5.09
N ASP A 443 2.34 -6.86 6.11
CA ASP A 443 2.80 -6.85 7.51
C ASP A 443 3.35 -8.22 7.96
N ASN A 444 2.67 -9.29 7.55
CA ASN A 444 3.12 -10.66 7.81
C ASN A 444 4.45 -10.97 7.09
N VAL A 445 4.58 -10.56 5.82
CA VAL A 445 5.82 -10.72 5.04
C VAL A 445 6.98 -9.95 5.68
N ARG A 446 6.75 -8.71 6.13
CA ARG A 446 7.76 -7.92 6.84
C ARG A 446 8.27 -8.65 8.08
N SER A 447 7.35 -9.22 8.86
CA SER A 447 7.68 -9.94 10.09
C SER A 447 8.44 -11.25 9.81
N SER A 448 8.04 -12.01 8.79
CA SER A 448 8.76 -13.22 8.36
C SER A 448 10.18 -12.90 7.87
N ILE A 449 10.37 -11.85 7.07
CA ILE A 449 11.69 -11.41 6.61
C ILE A 449 12.55 -10.93 7.78
N ALA A 450 11.97 -10.21 8.76
CA ALA A 450 12.69 -9.80 9.97
C ALA A 450 13.20 -11.00 10.77
N ILE A 451 12.39 -12.06 10.89
CA ILE A 451 12.79 -13.31 11.54
C ILE A 451 13.92 -13.99 10.74
N GLU A 452 13.82 -14.05 9.42
CA GLU A 452 14.90 -14.59 8.58
C GLU A 452 16.21 -13.83 8.77
N LEU A 453 16.16 -12.50 8.73
CA LEU A 453 17.34 -11.64 8.93
C LEU A 453 17.98 -11.86 10.30
N LEU A 454 17.20 -12.03 11.37
CA LEU A 454 17.71 -12.34 12.70
C LEU A 454 18.41 -13.70 12.74
N CYS A 455 17.77 -14.74 12.20
CA CYS A 455 18.34 -16.08 12.12
C CYS A 455 19.62 -16.08 11.28
N ALA A 456 19.61 -15.42 10.13
CA ALA A 456 20.77 -15.34 9.25
C ALA A 456 21.91 -14.56 9.92
N ALA A 457 21.62 -13.45 10.60
CA ALA A 457 22.62 -12.69 11.33
C ALA A 457 23.28 -13.53 12.45
N GLN A 458 22.48 -14.30 13.20
CA GLN A 458 23.01 -15.23 14.20
C GLN A 458 23.84 -16.34 13.55
N GLY A 459 23.37 -16.90 12.43
CA GLY A 459 24.13 -17.90 11.66
C GLY A 459 25.49 -17.38 11.22
N LEU A 460 25.57 -16.15 10.74
CA LEU A 460 26.82 -15.49 10.35
C LEU A 460 27.78 -15.28 11.54
N ASP A 461 27.27 -14.91 12.72
CA ASP A 461 28.11 -14.80 13.92
C ASP A 461 28.76 -16.13 14.29
N LEU A 462 28.02 -17.22 14.13
CA LEU A 462 28.48 -18.59 14.38
C LEU A 462 29.45 -19.12 13.30
N ARG A 463 29.66 -18.38 12.20
CA ARG A 463 30.67 -18.68 11.17
C ARG A 463 32.02 -17.98 11.38
N ARG A 464 32.14 -17.11 12.38
CA ARG A 464 33.42 -16.44 12.67
C ARG A 464 34.55 -17.47 12.90
N PRO A 465 35.79 -17.19 12.44
CA PRO A 465 36.28 -15.90 11.94
C PRO A 465 36.04 -15.64 10.44
N LEU A 466 35.29 -16.49 9.72
CA LEU A 466 35.01 -16.27 8.30
C LEU A 466 34.20 -14.99 8.10
N ARG A 467 34.52 -14.23 7.05
CA ARG A 467 33.86 -12.95 6.78
C ARG A 467 32.83 -13.08 5.65
N PRO A 468 31.62 -12.53 5.84
CA PRO A 468 30.67 -12.43 4.75
C PRO A 468 31.10 -11.38 3.72
N THR A 469 30.46 -11.39 2.57
CA THR A 469 30.61 -10.36 1.53
C THR A 469 30.23 -8.97 2.02
N ALA A 470 30.65 -7.93 1.31
CA ALA A 470 30.46 -6.54 1.74
C ALA A 470 28.98 -6.16 1.93
N GLY A 471 28.09 -6.60 1.03
CA GLY A 471 26.64 -6.36 1.15
C GLY A 471 26.01 -7.10 2.33
N VAL A 472 26.34 -8.37 2.51
CA VAL A 472 25.87 -9.19 3.65
C VAL A 472 26.42 -8.67 4.98
N ALA A 473 27.69 -8.23 5.01
CA ALA A 473 28.31 -7.62 6.18
C ALA A 473 27.64 -6.29 6.57
N ALA A 474 27.25 -5.47 5.59
CA ALA A 474 26.53 -4.23 5.84
C ALA A 474 25.14 -4.48 6.47
N ALA A 475 24.39 -5.45 5.95
CA ALA A 475 23.11 -5.87 6.52
C ALA A 475 23.27 -6.42 7.95
N HIS A 476 24.24 -7.32 8.14
CA HIS A 476 24.58 -7.87 9.46
C HIS A 476 24.94 -6.79 10.47
N ALA A 477 25.79 -5.84 10.09
CA ALA A 477 26.20 -4.73 10.94
C ALA A 477 25.01 -3.81 11.29
N ALA A 478 24.11 -3.54 10.33
CA ALA A 478 22.91 -2.75 10.58
C ALA A 478 21.99 -3.43 11.62
N ILE A 479 21.79 -4.74 11.52
CA ILE A 479 21.03 -5.52 12.51
C ILE A 479 21.73 -5.50 13.87
N ARG A 480 23.05 -5.72 13.91
CA ARG A 480 23.83 -5.79 15.16
C ARG A 480 23.94 -4.46 15.89
N LYS A 481 23.69 -3.32 15.23
CA LYS A 481 23.55 -2.01 15.89
C LYS A 481 22.33 -1.94 16.82
N VAL A 482 21.27 -2.68 16.51
CA VAL A 482 19.99 -2.60 17.25
C VAL A 482 19.66 -3.89 18.01
N VAL A 483 20.14 -5.05 17.54
CA VAL A 483 19.92 -6.35 18.16
C VAL A 483 21.25 -7.06 18.41
N PRO A 484 21.68 -7.26 19.68
CA PRO A 484 22.91 -7.97 19.99
C PRO A 484 22.85 -9.46 19.61
N GLU A 485 24.00 -10.11 19.52
CA GLU A 485 24.08 -11.57 19.35
C GLU A 485 23.28 -12.32 20.44
N LEU A 486 22.71 -13.47 20.09
CA LEU A 486 21.98 -14.30 21.06
C LEU A 486 22.96 -15.24 21.79
N THR A 487 23.46 -14.79 22.94
CA THR A 487 24.39 -15.57 23.79
C THR A 487 23.69 -16.36 24.90
N THR A 488 22.42 -16.04 25.18
CA THR A 488 21.49 -16.78 26.04
C THR A 488 20.06 -16.42 25.61
N ASP A 489 19.07 -17.26 25.93
CA ASP A 489 17.68 -16.99 25.61
C ASP A 489 17.19 -15.65 26.19
N ARG A 490 16.40 -14.93 25.39
CA ARG A 490 15.71 -13.70 25.77
C ARG A 490 14.40 -13.54 25.00
N PRO A 491 13.49 -12.65 25.41
CA PRO A 491 12.24 -12.43 24.69
C PRO A 491 12.45 -11.87 23.27
N LEU A 492 12.38 -12.74 22.26
CA LEU A 492 12.68 -12.40 20.86
C LEU A 492 11.67 -11.46 20.19
N TYR A 493 10.45 -11.29 20.74
CA TYR A 493 9.47 -10.37 20.14
C TYR A 493 9.98 -8.92 20.05
N LYS A 494 10.86 -8.52 20.99
CA LYS A 494 11.49 -7.20 20.98
C LYS A 494 12.50 -7.08 19.85
N ASP A 495 13.31 -8.12 19.65
CA ASP A 495 14.30 -8.18 18.58
C ASP A 495 13.63 -8.19 17.21
N ILE A 496 12.55 -8.96 17.05
CA ILE A 496 11.73 -9.02 15.84
C ILE A 496 11.12 -7.64 15.54
N ALA A 497 10.56 -6.96 16.55
CA ALA A 497 10.01 -5.61 16.39
C ALA A 497 11.08 -4.61 15.94
N LEU A 498 12.27 -4.63 16.56
CA LEU A 498 13.38 -3.73 16.18
C LEU A 498 13.84 -3.93 14.74
N VAL A 499 13.95 -5.18 14.27
CA VAL A 499 14.32 -5.46 12.87
C VAL A 499 13.16 -5.12 11.92
N SER A 500 11.92 -5.36 12.32
CA SER A 500 10.74 -4.95 11.53
C SER A 500 10.67 -3.43 11.37
N ASP A 501 11.02 -2.66 12.40
CA ASP A 501 11.10 -1.20 12.33
C ASP A 501 12.28 -0.74 11.45
N LEU A 502 13.44 -1.40 11.52
CA LEU A 502 14.59 -1.14 10.64
C LEU A 502 14.29 -1.41 9.15
N ILE A 503 13.42 -2.40 8.89
CA ILE A 503 12.88 -2.65 7.54
C ILE A 503 11.94 -1.52 7.14
N ARG A 504 10.99 -1.16 8.01
CA ARG A 504 9.95 -0.15 7.73
C ARG A 504 10.54 1.25 7.51
N GLY A 505 11.55 1.65 8.28
CA GLY A 505 12.24 2.94 8.12
C GLY A 505 13.20 2.98 6.94
N GLY A 506 13.53 1.81 6.36
CA GLY A 506 14.40 1.68 5.20
C GLY A 506 15.89 1.74 5.52
N GLU A 507 16.28 1.88 6.78
CA GLU A 507 17.68 2.02 7.19
C GLU A 507 18.50 0.76 6.87
N LEU A 508 17.88 -0.42 6.95
CA LEU A 508 18.56 -1.68 6.59
C LEU A 508 18.93 -1.70 5.10
N LEU A 509 17.99 -1.35 4.22
CA LEU A 509 18.22 -1.35 2.78
C LEU A 509 19.24 -0.28 2.40
N GLN A 510 19.11 0.93 2.96
CA GLN A 510 20.06 2.02 2.74
C GLN A 510 21.50 1.64 3.16
N ALA A 511 21.66 0.93 4.29
CA ALA A 511 22.97 0.48 4.74
C ALA A 511 23.62 -0.50 3.75
N VAL A 512 22.84 -1.37 3.12
CA VAL A 512 23.32 -2.30 2.10
C VAL A 512 23.64 -1.56 0.80
N GLU A 513 22.72 -0.73 0.31
CA GLU A 513 22.87 0.01 -0.95
C GLU A 513 24.00 1.03 -0.92
N ALA A 514 24.37 1.54 0.26
CA ALA A 514 25.57 2.38 0.43
C ALA A 514 26.86 1.67 0.03
N VAL A 515 26.88 0.33 0.03
CA VAL A 515 28.04 -0.50 -0.32
C VAL A 515 27.86 -1.19 -1.69
N THR A 516 26.64 -1.61 -2.02
CA THR A 516 26.36 -2.36 -3.25
C THR A 516 25.93 -1.49 -4.44
N GLY A 517 25.60 -0.23 -4.19
CA GLY A 517 24.73 0.55 -5.07
C GLY A 517 23.26 0.10 -4.95
N SER A 518 22.36 0.82 -5.63
CA SER A 518 20.92 0.53 -5.60
C SER A 518 20.61 -0.88 -6.10
N LEU A 519 19.82 -1.61 -5.33
CA LEU A 519 19.27 -2.89 -5.73
C LEU A 519 18.05 -2.65 -6.63
N GLN A 520 17.85 -3.53 -7.61
CA GLN A 520 16.72 -3.45 -8.53
C GLN A 520 15.45 -4.01 -7.90
#